data_AF-A0A970JL10-F1
#
_entry.id   AF-A0A970JL10-F1
#
_cell.length_a   1.000
_cell.length_b   1.000
_cell.length_c   1.000
_cell.angle_alpha   90.00
_cell.angle_beta   90.00
_cell.angle_gamma   90.00
#
_symmetry.space_group_name_H-M   'P 1'
#
loop_
_entity.id
_entity.type
_entity.pdbx_description
1 polymer ?
#
loop_
_entity_poly.entity_id
_entity_poly.type
_entity_poly.pdbx_seq_one_letter_code
_entity_poly.pdbx_strand_id
1 'polypeptide(L)'
;MSELRGACIIGQSGGPTSVINASAYGVIRAALDSGVITRVLGAAHGIKGVLDDVLYDMSQEDPAELERLKYTPSSALGSCRYKLADPDKDDTDYKRILEIFKKYDVRYFFYNGGNDSMDTCNKISKYMMKVGYECRIMGIPKTIDNDLYGTDHCPGYGSAAKYIATSCMEIFHDARVY
;
A
#
# COMPACT_ATOMS: atom_id res chain seq x y z
N MET A 1 6.65 25.87 -6.28
CA MET A 1 5.44 25.21 -5.74
C MET A 1 5.46 25.39 -4.24
N SER A 2 4.34 25.82 -3.64
CA SER A 2 4.18 25.84 -2.19
C SER A 2 4.24 24.41 -1.63
N GLU A 3 4.68 24.30 -0.39
CA GLU A 3 4.74 23.04 0.34
C GLU A 3 3.30 22.57 0.66
N LEU A 4 2.96 21.33 0.29
CA LEU A 4 1.64 20.75 0.56
C LEU A 4 1.67 20.10 1.94
N ARG A 5 0.88 20.62 2.88
CA ARG A 5 0.85 20.13 4.27
C ARG A 5 -0.47 19.42 4.54
N GLY A 6 -0.43 18.25 5.18
CA GLY A 6 -1.63 17.52 5.60
C GLY A 6 -1.36 16.06 5.94
N ALA A 7 -2.41 15.28 6.21
CA ALA A 7 -2.27 13.89 6.61
C ALA A 7 -1.89 12.99 5.43
N CYS A 8 -1.33 11.81 5.75
CA CYS A 8 -1.20 10.73 4.79
C CYS A 8 -2.01 9.49 5.20
N ILE A 9 -2.54 8.78 4.20
CA ILE A 9 -3.06 7.43 4.38
C ILE A 9 -2.13 6.44 3.66
N ILE A 10 -1.85 5.30 4.29
CA ILE A 10 -1.24 4.13 3.67
C ILE A 10 -2.18 2.92 3.72
N GLY A 11 -2.36 2.24 2.59
CA GLY A 11 -3.12 1.00 2.51
C GLY A 11 -2.33 -0.12 1.82
N GLN A 12 -2.60 -1.36 2.21
CA GLN A 12 -2.05 -2.57 1.57
C GLN A 12 -3.14 -3.27 0.76
N SER A 13 -2.77 -3.81 -0.41
CA SER A 13 -3.73 -4.28 -1.41
C SER A 13 -3.26 -5.53 -2.15
N GLY A 14 -4.23 -6.37 -2.53
CA GLY A 14 -4.01 -7.62 -3.24
C GLY A 14 -3.44 -8.74 -2.37
N GLY A 15 -2.86 -9.76 -3.02
CA GLY A 15 -2.19 -10.85 -2.32
C GLY A 15 -0.95 -10.35 -1.56
N PRO A 16 -0.82 -10.68 -0.26
CA PRO A 16 0.32 -10.23 0.53
C PRO A 16 1.63 -10.89 0.07
N THR A 17 2.77 -10.36 0.51
CA THR A 17 4.10 -10.94 0.28
C THR A 17 4.84 -11.07 1.62
N SER A 18 6.01 -11.72 1.61
CA SER A 18 6.86 -11.80 2.80
C SER A 18 7.50 -10.47 3.20
N VAL A 19 7.41 -9.44 2.36
CA VAL A 19 8.11 -8.14 2.56
C VAL A 19 7.22 -6.92 2.38
N ILE A 20 5.92 -7.10 2.14
CA ILE A 20 4.98 -5.97 1.93
C ILE A 20 4.94 -5.02 3.13
N ASN A 21 5.14 -5.52 4.35
CA ASN A 21 5.23 -4.73 5.57
C ASN A 21 6.53 -3.90 5.65
N ALA A 22 7.63 -4.35 5.05
CA ALA A 22 8.85 -3.56 4.99
C ALA A 22 8.65 -2.28 4.14
N SER A 23 7.94 -2.40 3.01
CA SER A 23 7.56 -1.22 2.21
C SER A 23 6.58 -0.31 2.95
N ALA A 24 5.62 -0.89 3.68
CA ALA A 24 4.69 -0.11 4.50
C ALA A 24 5.42 0.67 5.60
N TYR A 25 6.33 0.01 6.32
CA TYR A 25 7.16 0.63 7.34
C TYR A 25 8.02 1.77 6.78
N GLY A 26 8.63 1.59 5.61
CA GLY A 26 9.42 2.65 4.98
C GLY A 26 8.63 3.95 4.80
N VAL A 27 7.38 3.85 4.35
CA VAL A 27 6.50 5.02 4.22
C VAL A 27 6.03 5.55 5.56
N ILE A 28 5.60 4.68 6.48
CA ILE A 28 5.16 5.09 7.82
C ILE A 28 6.27 5.86 8.53
N ARG A 29 7.50 5.32 8.56
CA ARG A 29 8.66 5.95 9.19
C ARG A 29 8.99 7.29 8.55
N ALA A 30 9.09 7.33 7.22
CA ALA A 30 9.38 8.56 6.50
C ALA A 30 8.30 9.64 6.70
N ALA A 31 7.03 9.23 6.79
CA ALA A 31 5.92 10.13 7.04
C ALA A 31 5.92 10.67 8.48
N LEU A 32 6.21 9.83 9.48
CA LEU A 32 6.33 10.24 10.88
C LEU A 32 7.50 11.22 11.10
N ASP A 33 8.59 11.07 10.34
CA ASP A 33 9.76 11.97 10.41
C ASP A 33 9.58 13.26 9.59
N SER A 34 8.52 13.36 8.80
CA SER A 34 8.33 14.47 7.85
C SER A 34 7.70 15.69 8.51
N GLY A 35 8.30 16.86 8.27
CA GLY A 35 7.78 18.14 8.75
C GLY A 35 6.43 18.55 8.13
N VAL A 36 6.03 17.97 7.00
CA VAL A 36 4.80 18.34 6.25
C VAL A 36 3.62 17.41 6.46
N ILE A 37 3.88 16.21 6.98
CA ILE A 37 2.83 15.24 7.26
C ILE A 37 2.29 15.51 8.65
N THR A 38 0.99 15.84 8.74
CA THR A 38 0.36 16.19 10.03
C THR A 38 -0.14 14.98 10.80
N ARG A 39 -0.43 13.88 10.09
CA ARG A 39 -0.92 12.62 10.66
C ARG A 39 -0.61 11.46 9.72
N VAL A 40 -0.28 10.30 10.29
CA VAL A 40 0.01 9.08 9.53
C VAL A 40 -1.07 8.04 9.83
N LEU A 41 -1.88 7.73 8.82
CA LEU A 41 -3.06 6.86 8.96
C LEU A 41 -2.85 5.54 8.19
N GLY A 42 -3.01 4.41 8.85
CA GLY A 42 -3.05 3.08 8.22
C GLY A 42 -4.49 2.68 7.90
N ALA A 43 -4.80 2.33 6.64
CA ALA A 43 -6.13 1.91 6.24
C ALA A 43 -6.34 0.41 6.45
N ALA A 44 -7.31 0.05 7.30
CA ALA A 44 -7.66 -1.34 7.56
C ALA A 44 -8.15 -2.02 6.27
N HIS A 45 -7.56 -3.16 5.90
CA HIS A 45 -7.94 -3.90 4.69
C HIS A 45 -7.86 -3.08 3.39
N GLY A 46 -6.90 -2.15 3.29
CA GLY A 46 -6.65 -1.38 2.07
C GLY A 46 -7.73 -0.35 1.78
N ILE A 47 -8.16 -0.21 0.51
CA ILE A 47 -9.11 0.82 0.12
C ILE A 47 -10.48 0.69 0.82
N LYS A 48 -10.86 -0.52 1.24
CA LYS A 48 -12.09 -0.73 2.02
C LYS A 48 -12.07 0.01 3.35
N GLY A 49 -10.95 0.01 4.08
CA GLY A 49 -10.84 0.78 5.32
C GLY A 49 -10.99 2.28 5.11
N VAL A 50 -10.60 2.80 3.94
CA VAL A 50 -10.90 4.19 3.59
C VAL A 50 -12.40 4.39 3.41
N LEU A 51 -13.07 3.52 2.64
CA LEU A 51 -14.51 3.62 2.39
C LEU A 51 -15.34 3.47 3.68
N ASP A 52 -14.93 2.53 4.54
CA ASP A 52 -15.60 2.17 5.79
C ASP A 52 -15.18 3.09 6.97
N ASP A 53 -14.26 4.03 6.75
CA ASP A 53 -13.71 4.94 7.78
C ASP A 53 -13.06 4.20 8.96
N VAL A 54 -12.34 3.12 8.66
CA VAL A 54 -11.58 2.31 9.61
C VAL A 54 -10.09 2.56 9.38
N LEU A 55 -9.59 3.61 10.04
CA LEU A 55 -8.20 4.08 9.94
C LEU A 55 -7.50 4.01 11.30
N TYR A 56 -6.29 3.48 11.30
CA TYR A 56 -5.42 3.39 12.47
C TYR A 56 -4.46 4.59 12.50
N ASP A 57 -4.24 5.19 13.66
CA ASP A 57 -3.25 6.25 13.82
C ASP A 57 -1.87 5.67 14.12
N MET A 58 -0.98 5.69 13.14
CA MET A 58 0.34 5.08 13.26
C MET A 58 1.25 5.81 14.23
N SER A 59 0.91 7.04 14.64
CA SER A 59 1.67 7.76 15.68
C SER A 59 1.40 7.23 17.09
N GLN A 60 0.33 6.45 17.28
CA GLN A 60 -0.05 5.87 18.57
C GLN A 60 0.55 4.48 18.79
N GLU A 61 1.14 3.88 17.76
CA GLU A 61 1.80 2.58 17.84
C GLU A 61 3.20 2.72 18.48
N ASP A 62 3.67 1.67 19.16
CA ASP A 62 5.04 1.63 19.68
C ASP A 62 6.03 1.65 18.50
N PRO A 63 6.97 2.62 18.45
CA PRO A 63 8.00 2.67 17.41
C PRO A 63 8.79 1.37 17.25
N ALA A 64 9.03 0.63 18.35
CA ALA A 64 9.72 -0.65 18.31
C ALA A 64 8.87 -1.76 17.66
N GLU A 65 7.55 -1.75 17.88
CA GLU A 65 6.62 -2.67 17.20
C GLU A 65 6.48 -2.31 15.71
N LEU A 66 6.40 -1.02 15.37
CA LEU A 66 6.40 -0.59 13.97
C LEU A 66 7.66 -1.04 13.25
N GLU A 67 8.83 -0.98 13.90
CA GLU A 67 10.09 -1.44 13.30
C GLU A 67 10.09 -2.93 12.95
N ARG A 68 9.39 -3.76 13.74
CA ARG A 68 9.27 -5.21 13.48
C ARG A 68 8.55 -5.53 12.17
N LEU A 69 7.77 -4.61 11.61
CA LEU A 69 7.13 -4.76 10.30
C LEU A 69 8.13 -5.14 9.20
N LYS A 70 9.41 -4.73 9.30
CA LYS A 70 10.47 -5.13 8.37
C LYS A 70 10.67 -6.64 8.27
N TYR A 71 10.34 -7.37 9.35
CA TYR A 71 10.58 -8.80 9.50
C TYR A 71 9.28 -9.61 9.62
N THR A 72 8.13 -8.95 9.59
CA THR A 72 6.81 -9.60 9.69
C THR A 72 6.23 -9.83 8.30
N PRO A 73 5.97 -11.09 7.90
CA PRO A 73 5.35 -11.38 6.61
C PRO A 73 3.85 -11.00 6.61
N SER A 74 3.20 -11.21 5.48
CA SER A 74 1.78 -10.88 5.28
C SER A 74 1.50 -9.36 5.35
N SER A 75 0.24 -8.95 5.27
CA SER A 75 -0.17 -7.53 5.36
C SER A 75 -0.60 -7.18 6.78
N ALA A 76 0.17 -6.37 7.50
CA ALA A 76 -0.12 -5.97 8.88
C ALA A 76 -1.39 -5.11 9.00
N LEU A 77 -1.69 -4.27 8.01
CA LEU A 77 -2.92 -3.48 7.98
C LEU A 77 -4.12 -4.29 7.44
N GLY A 78 -3.92 -5.57 7.12
CA GLY A 78 -4.83 -6.34 6.30
C GLY A 78 -4.80 -5.89 4.83
N SER A 79 -5.48 -6.64 3.97
CA SER A 79 -5.58 -6.36 2.53
C SER A 79 -6.96 -6.70 2.00
N CYS A 80 -7.29 -6.21 0.80
CA CYS A 80 -8.49 -6.61 0.07
C CYS A 80 -8.20 -6.79 -1.43
N ARG A 81 -9.22 -7.30 -2.15
CA ARG A 81 -9.27 -7.35 -3.62
C ARG A 81 -10.49 -6.58 -4.14
N TYR A 82 -10.70 -5.38 -3.61
CA TYR A 82 -11.78 -4.50 -4.03
C TYR A 82 -11.32 -3.66 -5.23
N LYS A 83 -12.08 -3.68 -6.32
CA LYS A 83 -11.78 -2.90 -7.53
C LYS A 83 -12.75 -1.73 -7.63
N LEU A 84 -12.21 -0.52 -7.76
CA LEU A 84 -13.02 0.67 -8.00
C LEU A 84 -13.56 0.64 -9.43
N ALA A 85 -14.85 0.97 -9.56
CA ALA A 85 -15.48 1.21 -10.85
C ALA A 85 -14.78 2.35 -11.61
N ASP A 86 -15.05 2.47 -12.90
CA ASP A 86 -14.65 3.66 -13.65
C ASP A 86 -15.43 4.87 -13.10
N PRO A 87 -14.76 5.97 -12.71
CA PRO A 87 -15.44 7.13 -12.11
C PRO A 87 -16.43 7.82 -13.06
N ASP A 88 -16.33 7.65 -14.38
CA ASP A 88 -17.32 8.20 -15.30
C ASP A 88 -18.57 7.30 -15.43
N LYS A 89 -18.52 6.06 -14.92
CA LYS A 89 -19.66 5.14 -14.85
C LYS A 89 -20.34 5.15 -13.49
N ASP A 90 -19.55 5.10 -12.41
CA ASP A 90 -20.03 5.15 -11.03
C ASP A 90 -18.96 5.82 -10.15
N ASP A 91 -19.28 7.02 -9.66
CA ASP A 91 -18.37 7.82 -8.84
C ASP A 91 -18.62 7.70 -7.33
N THR A 92 -19.48 6.76 -6.90
CA THR A 92 -19.90 6.61 -5.49
C THR A 92 -18.70 6.43 -4.56
N ASP A 93 -17.80 5.49 -4.87
CA ASP A 93 -16.61 5.25 -4.07
C ASP A 93 -15.67 6.46 -4.04
N TYR A 94 -15.54 7.18 -5.16
CA TYR A 94 -14.65 8.32 -5.27
C TYR A 94 -15.14 9.51 -4.46
N LYS A 95 -16.47 9.74 -4.44
CA LYS A 95 -17.10 10.72 -3.55
C LYS A 95 -16.85 10.37 -2.09
N ARG A 96 -16.99 9.09 -1.73
CA ARG A 96 -16.71 8.61 -0.37
C ARG A 96 -15.23 8.77 0.02
N ILE A 97 -14.31 8.43 -0.87
CA ILE A 97 -12.87 8.63 -0.66
C ILE A 97 -12.58 10.13 -0.48
N LEU A 98 -13.15 11.00 -1.31
CA LEU A 98 -12.98 12.45 -1.19
C LEU A 98 -13.53 12.99 0.14
N GLU A 99 -14.67 12.49 0.59
CA GLU A 99 -15.26 12.83 1.89
C GLU A 99 -14.28 12.52 3.03
N ILE A 100 -13.70 11.31 3.01
CA ILE A 100 -12.73 10.86 4.01
C ILE A 100 -11.42 11.64 3.92
N PHE A 101 -10.93 11.92 2.71
CA PHE A 101 -9.75 12.74 2.51
C PHE A 101 -9.95 14.15 3.06
N LYS A 102 -11.11 14.77 2.82
CA LYS A 102 -11.47 16.06 3.42
C LYS A 102 -11.59 15.97 4.94
N LYS A 103 -12.25 14.93 5.47
CA LYS A 103 -12.46 14.72 6.91
C LYS A 103 -11.14 14.70 7.70
N TYR A 104 -10.12 14.04 7.16
CA TYR A 104 -8.81 13.90 7.83
C TYR A 104 -7.71 14.82 7.26
N ASP A 105 -8.07 15.75 6.37
CA ASP A 105 -7.12 16.61 5.64
C ASP A 105 -5.99 15.82 4.95
N VAL A 106 -6.36 14.73 4.26
CA VAL A 106 -5.41 13.84 3.58
C VAL A 106 -4.89 14.49 2.30
N ARG A 107 -3.60 14.75 2.28
CA ARG A 107 -2.89 15.31 1.13
C ARG A 107 -1.97 14.31 0.45
N TYR A 108 -1.81 13.12 1.03
CA TYR A 108 -0.95 12.07 0.55
C TYR A 108 -1.64 10.72 0.69
N PHE A 109 -1.78 9.98 -0.40
CA PHE A 109 -2.30 8.61 -0.37
C PHE A 109 -1.27 7.66 -0.95
N PHE A 110 -0.87 6.68 -0.16
CA PHE A 110 0.08 5.65 -0.52
C PHE A 110 -0.62 4.30 -0.60
N TYR A 111 -0.55 3.64 -1.76
CA TYR A 111 -1.23 2.36 -1.95
C TYR A 111 -0.27 1.27 -2.39
N ASN A 112 -0.03 0.31 -1.49
CA ASN A 112 0.95 -0.75 -1.62
C ASN A 112 0.36 -2.00 -2.24
N GLY A 113 0.69 -2.28 -3.50
CA GLY A 113 0.05 -3.36 -4.24
C GLY A 113 0.60 -3.57 -5.66
N GLY A 114 -0.08 -4.44 -6.41
CA GLY A 114 0.27 -4.79 -7.79
C GLY A 114 -0.47 -3.95 -8.84
N ASN A 115 -0.60 -4.50 -10.05
CA ASN A 115 -1.20 -3.82 -11.22
C ASN A 115 -2.57 -3.18 -10.93
N ASP A 116 -3.51 -3.92 -10.34
CA ASP A 116 -4.84 -3.39 -9.96
C ASP A 116 -4.77 -2.22 -8.96
N SER A 117 -3.73 -2.18 -8.12
CA SER A 117 -3.52 -1.10 -7.15
C SER A 117 -2.94 0.15 -7.80
N MET A 118 -2.10 -0.02 -8.83
CA MET A 118 -1.63 1.09 -9.67
C MET A 118 -2.78 1.70 -10.47
N ASP A 119 -3.69 0.88 -11.00
CA ASP A 119 -4.93 1.35 -11.64
C ASP A 119 -5.80 2.15 -10.67
N THR A 120 -5.98 1.64 -9.44
CA THR A 120 -6.69 2.35 -8.37
C THR A 120 -6.06 3.71 -8.08
N CYS A 121 -4.73 3.79 -7.94
CA CYS A 121 -4.01 5.05 -7.75
C CYS A 121 -4.25 6.03 -8.90
N ASN A 122 -4.16 5.56 -10.14
CA ASN A 122 -4.37 6.38 -11.33
C ASN A 122 -5.79 6.95 -11.38
N LYS A 123 -6.81 6.12 -11.10
CA LYS A 123 -8.21 6.54 -11.08
C LYS A 123 -8.48 7.57 -9.97
N ILE A 124 -8.03 7.31 -8.75
CA ILE A 124 -8.16 8.27 -7.64
C ILE A 124 -7.44 9.58 -7.98
N SER A 125 -6.21 9.52 -8.49
CA SER A 125 -5.44 10.71 -8.87
C SER A 125 -6.17 11.57 -9.90
N LYS A 126 -6.72 10.95 -10.95
CA LYS A 126 -7.50 11.64 -11.98
C LYS A 126 -8.76 12.26 -11.40
N TYR A 127 -9.46 11.53 -10.53
CA TYR A 127 -10.66 12.04 -9.87
C TYR A 127 -10.36 13.26 -8.99
N MET A 128 -9.32 13.20 -8.16
CA MET A 128 -8.91 14.32 -7.28
C MET A 128 -8.57 15.57 -8.09
N MET A 129 -7.87 15.42 -9.22
CA MET A 129 -7.62 16.53 -10.15
C MET A 129 -8.91 17.09 -10.74
N LYS A 130 -9.84 16.23 -11.19
CA LYS A 130 -11.14 16.62 -11.77
C LYS A 130 -11.99 17.46 -10.81
N VAL A 131 -11.95 17.14 -9.52
CA VAL A 131 -12.72 17.85 -8.48
C VAL A 131 -11.94 18.99 -7.80
N GLY A 132 -10.71 19.26 -8.25
CA GLY A 132 -9.87 20.34 -7.71
C GLY A 132 -9.39 20.12 -6.27
N TYR A 133 -9.27 18.87 -5.83
CA TYR A 133 -8.73 18.54 -4.51
C TYR A 133 -7.24 18.21 -4.62
N GLU A 134 -6.39 19.09 -4.11
CA GLU A 134 -4.94 18.86 -4.11
C GLU A 134 -4.59 17.71 -3.16
N CYS A 135 -4.16 16.59 -3.74
CA CYS A 135 -3.71 15.38 -3.06
C CYS A 135 -2.72 14.63 -3.95
N ARG A 136 -1.63 14.14 -3.37
CA ARG A 136 -0.59 13.37 -4.04
C ARG A 136 -0.86 11.89 -3.85
N ILE A 137 -1.09 11.19 -4.95
CA ILE A 137 -1.40 9.76 -4.96
C ILE A 137 -0.17 8.99 -5.46
N MET A 138 0.35 8.07 -4.65
CA MET A 138 1.53 7.28 -4.96
C MET A 138 1.26 5.79 -4.79
N GLY A 139 1.50 5.02 -5.86
CA GLY A 139 1.56 3.57 -5.78
C GLY A 139 2.90 3.10 -5.20
N ILE A 140 2.87 2.12 -4.29
CA ILE A 140 4.06 1.41 -3.81
C ILE A 140 4.07 0.03 -4.47
N PRO A 141 5.08 -0.31 -5.29
CA PRO A 141 5.07 -1.52 -6.08
C PRO A 141 5.18 -2.77 -5.20
N LYS A 142 4.33 -3.76 -5.47
CA LYS A 142 4.34 -5.08 -4.84
C LYS A 142 3.79 -6.14 -5.78
N THR A 143 4.57 -7.17 -6.07
CA THR A 143 4.10 -8.38 -6.77
C THR A 143 5.16 -9.46 -6.62
N ILE A 144 4.72 -10.71 -6.41
CA ILE A 144 5.62 -11.87 -6.41
C ILE A 144 5.90 -12.36 -7.83
N ASP A 145 5.12 -11.92 -8.81
CA ASP A 145 5.19 -12.38 -10.19
C ASP A 145 6.19 -11.57 -11.03
N ASN A 146 6.75 -10.50 -10.44
CA ASN A 146 7.65 -9.54 -11.10
C ASN A 146 7.06 -8.90 -12.38
N ASP A 147 5.77 -8.62 -12.38
CA ASP A 147 4.99 -8.25 -13.58
C ASP A 147 4.60 -6.76 -13.63
N LEU A 148 5.18 -5.90 -12.80
CA LEU A 148 4.95 -4.45 -12.87
C LEU A 148 5.84 -3.81 -13.93
N TYR A 149 5.23 -2.99 -14.79
CA TYR A 149 5.95 -2.23 -15.79
C TYR A 149 6.82 -1.13 -15.17
N GLY A 150 8.02 -0.91 -15.73
CA GLY A 150 8.91 0.19 -15.35
C GLY A 150 9.80 -0.07 -14.13
N THR A 151 9.75 -1.26 -13.55
CA THR A 151 10.72 -1.71 -12.54
C THR A 151 11.40 -3.00 -12.99
N ASP A 152 12.67 -3.16 -12.65
CA ASP A 152 13.45 -4.37 -12.95
C ASP A 152 13.06 -5.53 -12.01
N HIS A 153 12.91 -5.22 -10.71
CA HIS A 153 12.47 -6.18 -9.70
C HIS A 153 11.35 -5.59 -8.82
N CYS A 154 10.34 -6.41 -8.54
CA CYS A 154 9.22 -6.05 -7.69
C CYS A 154 9.46 -6.52 -6.25
N PRO A 155 9.15 -5.70 -5.24
CA PRO A 155 9.17 -6.13 -3.85
C PRO A 155 8.29 -7.37 -3.61
N GLY A 156 8.93 -8.44 -3.10
CA GLY A 156 8.32 -9.75 -2.88
C GLY A 156 8.83 -10.84 -3.82
N TYR A 157 9.15 -10.52 -5.07
CA TYR A 157 9.62 -11.50 -6.05
C TYR A 157 10.90 -12.21 -5.61
N GLY A 158 11.94 -11.46 -5.19
CA GLY A 158 13.22 -12.06 -4.79
C GLY A 158 13.08 -13.05 -3.62
N SER A 159 12.21 -12.76 -2.65
CA SER A 159 11.93 -13.67 -1.54
C SER A 159 11.20 -14.94 -2.00
N ALA A 160 10.24 -14.82 -2.92
CA ALA A 160 9.54 -15.95 -3.51
C ALA A 160 10.50 -16.83 -4.34
N ALA A 161 11.34 -16.22 -5.17
CA ALA A 161 12.35 -16.91 -5.95
C ALA A 161 13.34 -17.68 -5.06
N LYS A 162 13.82 -17.05 -3.97
CA LYS A 162 14.69 -17.70 -2.98
C LYS A 162 14.01 -18.90 -2.33
N TYR A 163 12.74 -18.77 -1.94
CA TYR A 163 11.97 -19.85 -1.35
C TYR A 163 11.86 -21.04 -2.32
N ILE A 164 11.41 -20.80 -3.56
CA ILE A 164 11.28 -21.84 -4.58
C ILE A 164 12.62 -22.52 -4.87
N ALA A 165 13.69 -21.75 -5.06
CA ALA A 165 15.02 -22.32 -5.29
C ALA A 165 15.46 -23.23 -4.15
N THR A 166 15.24 -22.81 -2.90
CA THR A 166 15.59 -23.61 -1.71
C THR A 166 14.77 -24.90 -1.67
N SER A 167 13.44 -24.81 -1.82
CA SER A 167 12.56 -25.98 -1.81
C SER A 167 12.87 -26.96 -2.93
N CYS A 168 13.19 -26.48 -4.14
CA CYS A 168 13.59 -27.35 -5.25
C CYS A 168 14.90 -28.09 -4.95
N MET A 169 15.88 -27.43 -4.32
CA MET A 169 17.12 -28.09 -3.90
C MET A 169 16.87 -29.16 -2.84
N GLU A 170 16.05 -28.86 -1.83
CA GLU A 170 15.70 -29.81 -0.76
C GLU A 170 14.99 -31.05 -1.33
N ILE A 171 13.99 -30.85 -2.19
CA ILE A 171 13.26 -31.94 -2.86
C ILE A 171 14.21 -32.78 -3.74
N PHE A 172 15.11 -32.14 -4.46
CA PHE A 172 16.10 -32.83 -5.29
C PHE A 172 17.02 -33.73 -4.46
N HIS A 173 17.45 -33.26 -3.29
CA HIS A 173 18.26 -34.05 -2.38
C HIS A 173 17.47 -35.26 -1.86
N ASP A 174 16.25 -35.07 -1.40
CA ASP A 174 15.38 -36.17 -0.93
C ASP A 174 15.16 -37.22 -2.03
N ALA A 175 14.83 -36.79 -3.25
CA ALA A 175 14.57 -37.66 -4.39
C ALA A 175 15.79 -38.44 -4.92
N ARG A 176 17.01 -38.13 -4.48
CA ARG A 176 18.26 -38.78 -4.92
C ARG A 176 18.99 -39.56 -3.82
N VAL A 177 18.46 -39.56 -2.61
CA VAL A 177 19.04 -40.31 -1.48
C VAL A 177 18.65 -41.81 -1.53
N TYR A 178 17.70 -42.17 -2.39
CA TYR A 178 17.35 -43.56 -2.76
C TYR A 178 17.61 -43.82 -4.25
#